data_AF-A0A916DSW7-F1
#
_entry.id   AF-A0A916DSW7-F1
#
_cell.length_a   1.000
_cell.length_b   1.000
_cell.length_c   1.000
_cell.angle_alpha   90.00
_cell.angle_beta   90.00
_cell.angle_gamma   90.00
#
_symmetry.space_group_name_H-M   'P 1'
#
loop_
_entity.id
_entity.type
_entity.pdbx_description
1 polymer ?
#
loop_
_entity_poly.entity_id
_entity_poly.type
_entity_poly.pdbx_seq_one_letter_code
_entity_poly.pdbx_strand_id
1 'polypeptide(L)'
;MKSLYLPLLLLPLLAGCAQLARPVTDAAFGAGGAYLAHELSDGNPLATAGGAAGGVLLAEGFHAWKSGQERKAFSSGYTQGRSDGVKQLYWNLQEQQRADPTEERVSLFEVAIPEHWEEGVLVQPTRRLIRIQQ
;
A
#
# COMPACT_ATOMS: atom_id res chain seq x y z
N MET A 1 -13.93 -26.50 33.74
CA MET A 1 -13.47 -25.11 33.97
C MET A 1 -12.47 -24.60 32.92
N LYS A 2 -11.53 -25.41 32.40
CA LYS A 2 -10.56 -24.97 31.37
C LYS A 2 -11.16 -24.65 29.97
N SER A 3 -12.30 -25.22 29.59
CA SER A 3 -12.92 -24.98 28.27
C SER A 3 -13.63 -23.63 28.13
N LEU A 4 -13.89 -22.91 29.23
CA LEU A 4 -14.63 -21.64 29.21
C LEU A 4 -13.72 -20.41 28.96
N TYR A 5 -12.41 -20.53 29.20
CA TYR A 5 -11.46 -19.43 29.00
C TYR A 5 -10.94 -19.35 27.55
N LEU A 6 -10.98 -20.45 26.81
CA LEU A 6 -10.58 -20.51 25.40
C LEU A 6 -11.41 -19.57 24.49
N PRO A 7 -12.75 -19.52 24.57
CA PRO A 7 -13.52 -18.57 23.76
C PRO A 7 -13.30 -17.11 24.20
N LEU A 8 -13.12 -16.84 25.50
CA LEU A 8 -12.88 -15.50 26.04
C LEU A 8 -11.57 -14.87 25.53
N LEU A 9 -10.56 -15.71 25.30
CA LEU A 9 -9.25 -15.29 24.78
C LEU A 9 -9.21 -15.20 23.25
N LEU A 10 -10.11 -15.90 22.54
CA LEU A 10 -10.25 -15.84 21.08
C LEU A 10 -11.13 -14.68 20.58
N LEU A 11 -12.11 -14.24 21.36
CA LEU A 11 -13.00 -13.11 21.04
C LEU A 11 -12.28 -11.80 20.61
N PRO A 12 -11.18 -11.35 21.25
CA PRO A 12 -10.47 -10.14 20.81
C PRO A 12 -9.66 -10.31 19.51
N LEU A 13 -9.46 -11.54 19.00
CA LEU A 13 -8.79 -11.75 17.71
C LEU A 13 -9.75 -11.54 16.53
N LEU A 14 -11.05 -11.74 16.71
CA LEU A 14 -12.06 -11.48 15.67
C LEU A 14 -12.46 -9.99 15.60
N ALA A 15 -12.38 -9.27 16.71
CA ALA A 15 -12.53 -7.82 16.75
C ALA A 15 -11.16 -7.19 16.45
N GLY A 16 -10.83 -6.98 15.17
CA GLY A 16 -9.50 -6.52 14.74
C GLY A 16 -8.91 -5.38 15.59
N CYS A 17 -7.59 -5.35 15.72
CA CYS A 17 -6.84 -4.51 16.68
C CYS A 17 -7.20 -3.01 16.66
N ALA A 18 -7.70 -2.48 15.53
CA ALA A 18 -8.11 -1.08 15.42
C ALA A 18 -9.41 -0.76 16.20
N GLN A 19 -10.35 -1.71 16.27
CA GLN A 19 -11.64 -1.51 16.95
C GLN A 19 -11.49 -1.56 18.47
N LEU A 20 -10.51 -2.32 18.97
CA LEU A 20 -10.22 -2.46 20.39
C LEU A 20 -9.42 -1.28 20.97
N ALA A 21 -8.76 -0.49 20.12
CA ALA A 21 -7.88 0.59 20.57
C ALA A 21 -8.62 1.62 21.43
N ARG A 22 -9.82 2.06 21.02
CA ARG A 22 -10.65 3.03 21.75
C ARG A 22 -11.09 2.55 23.14
N PRO A 23 -11.83 1.43 23.29
CA PRO A 23 -12.26 0.98 24.60
C PRO A 23 -11.09 0.62 25.52
N VAL A 24 -9.97 0.13 24.97
CA VAL A 24 -8.76 -0.16 25.75
C VAL A 24 -8.09 1.13 26.22
N THR A 25 -7.96 2.16 25.37
CA THR A 25 -7.40 3.44 25.80
C THR A 25 -8.30 4.12 26.82
N ASP A 26 -9.62 4.14 26.62
CA ASP A 26 -10.54 4.84 27.52
C ASP A 26 -10.58 4.13 28.88
N ALA A 27 -10.55 2.80 28.89
CA ALA A 27 -10.41 2.01 30.11
C ALA A 27 -9.04 2.23 30.78
N ALA A 28 -7.95 2.29 30.01
CA ALA A 28 -6.61 2.53 30.56
C ALA A 28 -6.47 3.93 31.16
N PHE A 29 -6.95 4.95 30.45
CA PHE A 29 -6.93 6.34 30.94
C PHE A 29 -7.91 6.54 32.09
N GLY A 30 -9.10 5.92 32.04
CA GLY A 30 -10.07 5.95 33.13
C GLY A 30 -9.56 5.24 34.38
N ALA A 31 -9.05 4.01 34.27
CA ALA A 31 -8.47 3.29 35.40
C ALA A 31 -7.20 3.96 35.92
N GLY A 32 -6.34 4.46 35.03
CA GLY A 32 -5.14 5.21 35.40
C GLY A 32 -5.47 6.52 36.11
N GLY A 33 -6.46 7.27 35.61
CA GLY A 33 -6.95 8.50 36.24
C GLY A 33 -7.58 8.24 37.61
N ALA A 34 -8.35 7.15 37.73
CA ALA A 34 -8.90 6.71 39.01
C ALA A 34 -7.80 6.37 40.01
N TYR A 35 -6.81 5.57 39.59
CA TYR A 35 -5.70 5.13 40.42
C TYR A 35 -4.86 6.32 40.92
N LEU A 36 -4.50 7.24 40.02
CA LEU A 36 -3.75 8.44 40.40
C LEU A 36 -4.55 9.31 41.37
N ALA A 37 -5.85 9.54 41.11
CA ALA A 37 -6.67 10.33 42.01
C ALA A 37 -6.89 9.65 43.36
N HIS A 38 -6.95 8.33 43.42
CA HIS A 38 -7.06 7.55 44.66
C HIS A 38 -5.84 7.76 45.56
N GLU A 39 -4.63 7.64 44.99
CA GLU A 39 -3.37 7.86 45.72
C GLU A 39 -3.19 9.32 46.17
N LEU A 40 -3.55 10.30 45.31
CA LEU A 40 -3.41 11.72 45.64
C LEU A 40 -4.43 12.23 46.68
N SER A 41 -5.49 11.46 46.97
CA SER A 41 -6.60 11.89 47.83
C SER A 41 -6.79 11.02 49.08
N ASP A 42 -5.76 10.24 49.46
CA ASP A 42 -5.78 9.32 50.59
C ASP A 42 -6.99 8.36 50.55
N GLY A 43 -7.30 7.86 49.35
CA GLY A 43 -8.36 6.89 49.15
C GLY A 43 -9.78 7.47 49.09
N ASN A 44 -9.94 8.77 48.89
CA ASN A 44 -11.25 9.39 48.79
C ASN A 44 -12.03 8.86 47.55
N PRO A 45 -13.23 8.27 47.73
CA PRO A 45 -14.00 7.68 46.64
C PRO A 45 -14.53 8.73 45.64
N LEU A 46 -14.82 9.94 46.10
CA LEU A 46 -15.29 11.02 45.24
C LEU A 46 -14.18 11.51 44.30
N ALA A 47 -12.96 11.66 44.84
CA ALA A 47 -11.79 12.02 44.04
C ALA A 47 -11.41 10.90 43.07
N THR A 48 -11.48 9.64 43.49
CA THR A 48 -11.25 8.47 42.63
C THR A 48 -12.22 8.44 41.44
N ALA A 49 -13.52 8.62 41.69
CA ALA A 49 -14.53 8.68 40.63
C ALA A 49 -14.32 9.88 39.69
N GLY A 50 -13.98 11.05 40.26
CA GLY A 50 -13.63 12.24 39.50
C GLY A 50 -12.39 12.05 38.61
N GLY A 51 -11.36 11.38 39.12
CA GLY A 51 -10.16 11.02 38.38
C GLY A 51 -10.45 10.03 37.24
N ALA A 52 -11.34 9.07 37.47
CA ALA A 52 -11.79 8.14 36.43
C ALA A 52 -12.48 8.87 35.27
N ALA A 53 -13.46 9.72 35.60
CA ALA A 53 -14.15 10.53 34.62
C ALA A 53 -13.20 11.48 33.88
N GLY A 54 -12.30 12.15 34.61
CA GLY A 54 -11.26 13.01 34.03
C GLY A 54 -10.33 12.26 33.07
N GLY A 55 -9.93 11.04 33.44
CA GLY A 55 -9.13 10.16 32.59
C GLY A 55 -9.83 9.82 31.26
N VAL A 56 -11.09 9.42 31.31
CA VAL A 56 -11.88 9.12 30.09
C VAL A 56 -12.02 10.37 29.20
N LEU A 57 -12.27 11.55 29.79
CA LEU A 57 -12.33 12.81 29.04
C LEU A 57 -10.99 13.15 28.35
N LEU A 58 -9.86 12.89 29.02
CA LEU A 58 -8.55 13.06 28.40
C LEU A 58 -8.34 12.09 27.22
N ALA A 59 -8.85 10.86 27.33
CA ALA A 59 -8.79 9.89 26.25
C ALA A 59 -9.59 10.35 25.02
N GLU A 60 -10.78 10.92 25.21
CA GLU A 60 -11.56 11.51 24.11
C GLU A 60 -10.80 12.64 23.39
N GLY A 61 -10.14 13.52 24.14
CA GLY A 61 -9.29 14.57 23.59
C GLY A 61 -8.13 14.01 22.78
N PHE A 62 -7.46 12.97 23.29
CA PHE A 62 -6.40 12.26 22.58
C PHE A 62 -6.91 11.63 21.28
N HIS A 63 -8.08 11.00 21.28
CA HIS A 63 -8.69 10.43 20.07
C HIS A 63 -9.05 11.50 19.05
N ALA A 64 -9.59 12.64 19.49
CA ALA A 64 -9.92 13.75 18.61
C ALA A 64 -8.66 14.26 17.90
N TRP A 65 -7.57 14.48 18.65
CA TRP A 65 -6.28 14.89 18.11
C TRP A 65 -5.70 13.86 17.13
N LYS A 66 -5.70 12.58 17.52
CA LYS A 66 -5.23 11.49 16.68
C LYS A 66 -6.00 11.40 15.36
N SER A 67 -7.33 11.51 15.42
CA SER A 67 -8.17 11.46 14.21
C SER A 67 -7.89 12.63 13.25
N GLY A 68 -7.54 13.81 13.78
CA GLY A 68 -7.11 14.95 12.97
C GLY A 68 -5.78 14.69 12.26
N GLN A 69 -4.82 14.08 12.96
CA GLN A 69 -3.55 13.66 12.36
C GLN A 69 -3.74 12.59 11.29
N GLU A 70 -4.57 11.58 11.55
CA GLU A 70 -4.89 10.52 10.57
C GLU A 70 -5.52 11.10 9.30
N ARG A 71 -6.44 12.06 9.42
CA ARG A 71 -7.04 12.75 8.26
C ARG A 71 -6.01 13.54 7.46
N LYS A 72 -5.11 14.26 8.14
CA LYS A 72 -4.04 15.02 7.50
C LYS A 72 -3.06 14.09 6.78
N ALA A 73 -2.68 12.99 7.42
CA ALA A 73 -1.83 11.96 6.84
C ALA A 73 -2.50 11.33 5.61
N PHE A 74 -3.80 11.03 5.70
CA PHE A 74 -4.58 10.50 4.58
C PHE A 74 -4.64 11.48 3.40
N SER A 75 -4.99 12.75 3.64
CA SER A 75 -5.07 13.75 2.56
C SER A 75 -3.71 13.98 1.91
N SER A 76 -2.65 14.08 2.71
CA SER A 76 -1.27 14.26 2.21
C SER A 76 -0.84 13.07 1.37
N GLY A 77 -1.05 11.85 1.88
CA GLY A 77 -0.73 10.60 1.18
C GLY A 77 -1.53 10.44 -0.10
N TYR A 78 -2.81 10.82 -0.10
CA TYR A 78 -3.66 10.79 -1.30
C TYR A 78 -3.14 11.75 -2.37
N THR A 79 -2.82 13.00 -2.01
CA THR A 79 -2.25 13.97 -2.96
C THR A 79 -0.90 13.51 -3.50
N GLN A 80 -0.04 12.97 -2.64
CA GLN A 80 1.27 12.47 -3.01
C GLN A 80 1.16 11.27 -3.95
N GLY A 81 0.31 10.29 -3.63
CA GLY A 81 0.10 9.12 -4.47
C GLY A 81 -0.42 9.46 -5.86
N ARG A 82 -1.30 10.45 -5.98
CA ARG A 82 -1.75 10.94 -7.30
C ARG A 82 -0.61 11.57 -8.10
N SER A 83 0.21 12.41 -7.47
CA SER A 83 1.35 13.03 -8.14
C SER A 83 2.41 12.00 -8.54
N ASP A 84 2.70 11.03 -7.70
CA ASP A 84 3.71 10.00 -7.96
C ASP A 84 3.25 9.04 -9.07
N GLY A 85 1.96 8.68 -9.11
CA GLY A 85 1.40 7.88 -10.21
C GLY A 85 1.52 8.57 -11.57
N VAL A 86 1.26 9.88 -11.64
CA VAL A 86 1.43 10.66 -12.89
C VAL A 86 2.91 10.74 -13.29
N LYS A 87 3.82 10.95 -12.33
CA LYS A 87 5.26 10.95 -12.62
C LYS A 87 5.74 9.60 -13.12
N GLN A 88 5.33 8.50 -12.49
CA GLN A 88 5.68 7.15 -12.93
C GLN A 88 5.20 6.89 -14.37
N LEU A 89 3.97 7.27 -14.70
CA LEU A 89 3.45 7.16 -16.06
C LEU A 89 4.26 8.02 -17.05
N TYR A 90 4.58 9.26 -16.69
CA TYR A 90 5.40 10.14 -17.52
C TYR A 90 6.78 9.53 -17.83
N TRP A 91 7.48 9.04 -16.81
CA TRP A 91 8.80 8.43 -16.99
C TRP A 91 8.70 7.15 -17.83
N ASN A 92 7.66 6.34 -17.65
CA ASN A 92 7.44 5.15 -18.46
C ASN A 92 7.26 5.50 -19.94
N LEU A 93 6.44 6.50 -20.25
CA LEU A 93 6.22 6.95 -21.62
C LEU A 93 7.49 7.57 -22.23
N GLN A 94 8.22 8.37 -21.45
CA GLN A 94 9.48 8.93 -21.91
C GLN A 94 10.52 7.84 -22.21
N GLU A 95 10.60 6.80 -21.37
CA GLU A 95 11.49 5.67 -21.61
C GLU A 95 11.11 4.90 -22.88
N GLN A 96 9.82 4.69 -23.14
CA GLN A 96 9.35 4.09 -24.40
C GLN A 96 9.71 4.94 -25.63
N GLN A 97 9.73 6.26 -25.50
CA GLN A 97 10.13 7.15 -26.59
C GLN A 97 11.65 7.22 -26.79
N ARG A 98 12.42 7.04 -25.70
CA ARG A 98 13.89 6.97 -25.75
C ARG A 98 14.40 5.62 -26.22
N ALA A 99 13.64 4.55 -25.97
CA ALA A 99 13.88 3.27 -26.59
C ALA A 99 13.80 3.48 -28.11
N ASP A 100 14.96 3.40 -28.75
CA ASP A 100 15.10 3.57 -30.19
C ASP A 100 14.09 2.63 -30.88
N PRO A 101 13.17 3.11 -31.73
CA PRO A 101 12.34 2.23 -32.58
C PRO A 101 13.22 1.42 -33.55
N THR A 102 14.51 1.77 -33.60
CA THR A 102 15.57 1.21 -34.41
C THR A 102 16.26 -0.01 -33.78
N GLU A 103 15.59 -0.75 -32.87
CA GLU A 103 15.70 -2.22 -33.00
C GLU A 103 15.01 -2.57 -34.32
N GLU A 104 15.69 -2.30 -35.45
CA GLU A 104 15.29 -2.83 -36.75
C GLU A 104 15.14 -4.33 -36.52
N ARG A 105 13.89 -4.80 -36.51
CA ARG A 105 13.59 -6.21 -36.35
C ARG A 105 13.92 -6.90 -37.66
N VAL A 106 15.21 -6.95 -37.99
CA VAL A 106 15.73 -7.53 -39.22
C VAL A 106 15.48 -9.02 -39.16
N SER A 107 14.44 -9.45 -39.88
CA SER A 107 14.16 -10.86 -40.07
C SER A 107 14.80 -11.28 -41.39
N LEU A 108 15.75 -12.21 -41.31
CA LEU A 108 16.37 -12.82 -42.48
C LEU A 108 15.62 -14.11 -42.81
N PHE A 109 15.05 -14.19 -44.01
CA PHE A 109 14.41 -15.40 -44.51
C PHE A 109 15.24 -15.99 -45.63
N GLU A 110 15.60 -17.27 -45.50
CA GLU A 110 16.19 -18.03 -46.60
C GLU A 110 15.10 -18.45 -47.58
N VAL A 111 15.24 -18.04 -48.84
CA VAL A 111 14.35 -18.47 -49.92
C VAL A 111 15.17 -19.21 -50.97
N ALA A 112 14.68 -20.38 -51.36
CA ALA A 112 15.23 -21.13 -52.49
C ALA A 112 14.72 -20.48 -53.78
N ILE A 113 15.62 -19.89 -54.55
CA ILE A 113 15.30 -19.31 -55.85
C ILE A 113 15.46 -20.43 -56.89
N PRO A 114 14.38 -20.78 -57.63
CA PRO A 114 14.47 -21.79 -58.68
C PRO A 114 15.27 -21.27 -59.88
N GLU A 115 15.66 -22.18 -60.75
CA GLU A 115 16.34 -21.84 -62.00
C GLU A 115 15.46 -20.91 -62.83
N HIS A 116 16.01 -19.77 -63.25
CA HIS A 116 15.33 -18.80 -64.09
C HIS A 116 16.34 -18.00 -64.90
N TRP A 117 15.82 -17.30 -65.92
CA TRP A 117 16.61 -16.38 -66.72
C TRP A 117 16.55 -14.99 -66.11
N GLU A 118 17.71 -14.44 -65.75
CA GLU A 118 17.85 -13.09 -65.20
C GLU A 118 18.83 -12.34 -66.13
N GLU A 119 18.38 -11.23 -66.72
CA GLU A 119 19.19 -10.39 -67.62
C GLU A 119 19.91 -11.15 -68.77
N GLY A 120 19.32 -12.24 -69.26
CA GLY A 120 19.87 -13.05 -70.35
C GLY A 120 20.90 -14.11 -69.92
N VAL A 121 21.10 -14.32 -68.61
CA VAL A 121 21.94 -15.38 -68.03
C VAL A 121 21.06 -16.41 -67.33
N LEU A 122 21.33 -17.70 -67.54
CA LEU A 122 20.68 -18.78 -66.81
C LEU A 122 21.23 -18.82 -65.38
N VAL A 123 20.40 -18.43 -64.41
CA VAL A 123 20.75 -18.44 -62.99
C VAL A 123 20.41 -19.81 -62.41
N GLN A 124 21.42 -20.54 -61.93
CA GLN A 124 21.24 -21.85 -61.30
C GLN A 124 20.51 -21.74 -59.95
N PRO A 125 19.82 -22.80 -59.50
CA PRO A 125 19.10 -22.80 -58.23
C PRO A 125 20.00 -22.39 -57.06
N THR A 126 19.66 -21.29 -56.39
CA THR A 126 20.50 -20.70 -55.33
C THR A 126 19.65 -20.31 -54.13
N ARG A 127 20.19 -20.45 -52.92
CA ARG A 127 19.57 -19.92 -51.70
C ARG A 127 20.03 -18.48 -51.50
N ARG A 128 19.07 -17.55 -51.40
CA ARG A 128 19.36 -16.15 -51.09
C ARG A 128 18.64 -15.74 -49.81
N LEU A 129 19.27 -14.82 -49.09
CA LEU A 129 18.72 -14.21 -47.88
C LEU A 129 17.92 -12.97 -48.29
N ILE A 130 16.64 -12.94 -47.91
CA ILE A 130 15.82 -11.75 -48.04
C ILE A 130 15.85 -11.01 -46.71
N ARG A 131 16.29 -9.76 -46.74
CA ARG A 131 16.18 -8.82 -45.62
C ARG A 131 14.84 -8.10 -45.73
N ILE A 132 13.96 -8.28 -44.75
CA ILE A 132 12.73 -7.50 -44.64
C ILE A 132 12.93 -6.42 -43.58
N GLN A 133 12.83 -5.17 -43.99
CA GLN A 133 12.75 -4.02 -43.09
C GLN A 133 11.25 -3.68 -42.94
N GLN A 134 10.76 -3.65 -41.69
CA GLN A 134 9.39 -3.23 -41.35
C GLN A 134 9.36 -1.74 -41.03
#